data_AF-A0A2D7LDA4-F1
#
_entry.id   AF-A0A2D7LDA4-F1
#
_cell.length_a   1.000
_cell.length_b   1.000
_cell.length_c   1.000
_cell.angle_alpha   90.00
_cell.angle_beta   90.00
_cell.angle_gamma   90.00
#
_symmetry.space_group_name_H-M   'P 1'
#
loop_
_entity.id
_entity.type
_entity.pdbx_description
1 polymer ?
#
loop_
_entity_poly.entity_id
_entity_poly.type
_entity_poly.pdbx_seq_one_letter_code
_entity_poly.pdbx_strand_id
1 'polypeptide(L)'
;MLPKWFNVWNQENPTNVFGPGMLVGAVGGAVFLGILIITWGQPYATDSLQTGPRGTGMSVTEFSSDLATPDPDIASLMEDEPYIPDGSEPLAKDIYQNVQVLGDLTEDNFNRLMAAMTNWVAPDQGCAYCHGEGDLETYGEDALYTKVVSRRMIQMTQNINENWDGHVNANKQVGVTCMTCHRGQNVPSEIWFKITPVNEATAGWPSVQNRATSLSQFTSLPSDALEAYLLNYEQINVHDLESRVENQPGDPLIQQTERTYSLMNYFSNSLGKNCVLCHNSRAFYDPEQVTPQWGTASLGISMVQEMNNDYLVPLADVYPENRLGPVHGDAPKAACKTCHKGYQQPLQGSNVIQYWPELATTGAPVYE
;
A
#
# COMPACT_ATOMS: atom_id res chain seq x y z
N MET A 1 -50.03 -12.36 -60.44
CA MET A 1 -50.33 -13.56 -59.64
C MET A 1 -49.43 -14.68 -60.10
N LEU A 2 -48.72 -15.34 -59.20
CA LEU A 2 -47.82 -16.44 -59.56
C LEU A 2 -48.63 -17.69 -59.95
N PRO A 3 -48.14 -18.53 -60.89
CA PRO A 3 -48.84 -19.75 -61.32
C PRO A 3 -49.09 -20.73 -60.16
N LYS A 4 -50.24 -21.44 -60.16
CA LYS A 4 -50.60 -22.39 -59.10
C LYS A 4 -49.52 -23.45 -58.83
N TRP A 5 -48.85 -23.94 -59.88
CA TRP A 5 -47.79 -24.94 -59.74
C TRP A 5 -46.57 -24.39 -58.97
N PHE A 6 -46.26 -23.09 -59.07
CA PHE A 6 -45.14 -22.46 -58.38
C PHE A 6 -45.40 -22.37 -56.87
N ASN A 7 -46.65 -22.07 -56.49
CA ASN A 7 -47.06 -22.02 -55.08
C ASN A 7 -47.06 -23.41 -54.45
N VAL A 8 -47.55 -24.43 -55.16
CA VAL A 8 -47.54 -25.84 -54.69
C VAL A 8 -46.11 -26.35 -54.57
N TRP A 9 -45.25 -26.09 -55.57
CA TRP A 9 -43.85 -26.53 -55.55
C TRP A 9 -43.06 -25.91 -54.38
N ASN A 10 -43.22 -24.61 -54.10
CA ASN A 10 -42.57 -23.97 -52.95
C ASN A 10 -43.10 -24.46 -51.60
N GLN A 11 -44.38 -24.87 -51.54
CA GLN A 11 -44.99 -25.40 -50.32
C GLN A 11 -44.53 -26.84 -50.04
N GLU A 12 -44.31 -27.63 -51.09
CA GLU A 12 -43.82 -29.02 -51.01
C GLU A 12 -42.28 -29.12 -50.91
N ASN A 13 -41.54 -28.08 -51.33
CA ASN A 13 -40.08 -28.01 -51.28
C ASN A 13 -39.59 -26.78 -50.49
N PRO A 14 -39.91 -26.67 -49.18
CA PRO A 14 -39.46 -25.55 -48.38
C PRO A 14 -37.92 -25.55 -48.33
N THR A 15 -37.30 -24.61 -49.02
CA THR A 15 -35.85 -24.48 -49.00
C THR A 15 -35.45 -23.92 -47.64
N ASN A 16 -34.76 -24.74 -46.82
CA ASN A 16 -34.33 -24.32 -45.50
C ASN A 16 -33.19 -23.30 -45.61
N VAL A 17 -33.54 -22.02 -45.68
CA VAL A 17 -32.59 -20.89 -45.65
C VAL A 17 -32.15 -20.52 -44.22
N PHE A 18 -32.95 -20.87 -43.21
CA PHE A 18 -32.65 -20.58 -41.81
C PHE A 18 -31.50 -21.44 -41.26
N GLY A 19 -31.44 -22.73 -41.62
CA GLY A 19 -30.34 -23.62 -41.21
C GLY A 19 -28.97 -23.13 -41.67
N PRO A 20 -28.75 -22.90 -42.98
CA PRO A 20 -27.54 -22.29 -43.50
C PRO A 20 -27.28 -20.89 -42.93
N GLY A 21 -28.32 -20.06 -42.73
CA GLY A 21 -28.19 -18.75 -42.12
C GLY A 21 -27.68 -18.79 -40.68
N MET A 22 -28.21 -19.70 -39.85
CA MET A 22 -27.73 -19.96 -38.49
C MET A 22 -26.28 -20.47 -38.49
N LEU A 23 -25.94 -21.34 -39.46
CA LEU A 23 -24.59 -21.91 -39.57
C LEU A 23 -23.57 -20.84 -39.98
N VAL A 24 -23.89 -20.00 -40.96
CA VAL A 24 -23.06 -18.84 -41.35
C VAL A 24 -22.94 -17.83 -40.22
N GLY A 25 -24.04 -17.55 -39.50
CA GLY A 25 -24.02 -16.66 -38.34
C GLY A 25 -23.12 -17.19 -37.21
N ALA A 26 -23.21 -18.49 -36.91
CA ALA A 26 -22.37 -19.13 -35.90
C ALA A 26 -20.88 -19.14 -36.29
N VAL A 27 -20.58 -19.48 -37.55
CA VAL A 27 -19.20 -19.46 -38.07
C VAL A 27 -18.65 -18.03 -38.09
N GLY A 28 -19.44 -17.06 -38.55
CA GLY A 28 -19.06 -15.64 -38.56
C GLY A 28 -18.80 -15.10 -37.15
N GLY A 29 -19.66 -15.44 -36.18
CA GLY A 29 -19.46 -15.08 -34.77
C GLY A 29 -18.21 -15.71 -34.16
N ALA A 30 -17.95 -16.99 -34.45
CA ALA A 30 -16.75 -17.68 -33.98
C ALA A 30 -15.46 -17.11 -34.59
N VAL A 31 -15.47 -16.77 -35.89
CA VAL A 31 -14.34 -16.12 -36.56
C VAL A 31 -14.11 -14.72 -35.99
N PHE A 32 -15.16 -13.94 -35.77
CA PHE A 32 -15.06 -12.61 -35.16
C PHE A 32 -14.48 -12.69 -33.74
N LEU A 33 -14.98 -13.59 -32.88
CA LEU A 33 -14.42 -13.83 -31.55
C LEU A 33 -12.97 -14.30 -31.60
N GLY A 34 -12.63 -15.20 -32.53
CA GLY A 34 -11.25 -15.66 -32.73
C GLY A 34 -10.30 -14.53 -33.16
N ILE A 35 -10.74 -13.65 -34.07
CA ILE A 35 -10.00 -12.45 -34.46
C ILE A 35 -9.82 -11.53 -33.26
N LEU A 36 -10.88 -11.26 -32.47
CA LEU A 36 -10.80 -10.42 -31.28
C LEU A 36 -9.77 -10.93 -30.25
N ILE A 37 -9.73 -12.24 -29.99
CA ILE A 37 -8.74 -12.83 -29.08
C ILE A 37 -7.30 -12.65 -29.62
N ILE A 38 -7.11 -12.71 -30.93
CA ILE A 38 -5.79 -12.51 -31.54
C ILE A 38 -5.40 -11.02 -31.56
N THR A 39 -6.33 -10.12 -31.89
CA THR A 39 -6.06 -8.69 -32.06
C THR A 39 -6.02 -7.92 -30.75
N TRP A 40 -6.79 -8.32 -29.73
CA TRP A 40 -6.80 -7.70 -28.40
C TRP A 40 -5.98 -8.49 -27.37
N GLY A 41 -5.36 -9.59 -27.78
CA GLY A 41 -4.63 -10.50 -26.89
C GLY A 41 -5.54 -11.42 -26.09
N GLN A 42 -4.94 -12.27 -25.25
CA GLN A 42 -5.66 -13.11 -24.29
C GLN A 42 -5.80 -12.33 -22.96
N PRO A 43 -6.95 -11.68 -22.67
CA PRO A 43 -7.11 -10.88 -21.44
C PRO A 43 -7.09 -11.74 -20.15
N TYR A 44 -7.19 -13.06 -20.30
CA TYR A 44 -7.13 -14.02 -19.20
C TYR A 44 -5.77 -14.72 -19.12
N ALA A 45 -4.75 -14.24 -19.82
CA ALA A 45 -3.40 -14.75 -19.64
C ALA A 45 -2.93 -14.40 -18.23
N THR A 46 -2.38 -15.39 -17.55
CA THR A 46 -1.87 -15.23 -16.19
C THR A 46 -0.42 -15.69 -16.13
N ASP A 47 0.39 -14.99 -15.34
CA ASP A 47 1.66 -15.49 -14.85
C ASP A 47 1.48 -16.03 -13.43
N SER A 48 2.34 -16.95 -12.99
CA SER A 48 2.23 -17.57 -11.68
C SER A 48 3.60 -17.77 -11.04
N LEU A 49 3.79 -17.12 -9.90
CA LEU A 49 4.94 -17.33 -9.03
C LEU A 49 4.68 -18.51 -8.10
N GLN A 50 5.45 -19.58 -8.25
CA GLN A 50 5.42 -20.71 -7.32
C GLN A 50 6.16 -20.35 -6.02
N THR A 51 5.45 -20.35 -4.90
CA THR A 51 5.98 -19.94 -3.57
C THR A 51 6.22 -21.09 -2.62
N GLY A 52 5.96 -22.34 -3.03
CA GLY A 52 6.20 -23.53 -2.22
C GLY A 52 6.46 -24.81 -3.02
N PRO A 53 6.60 -25.97 -2.36
CA PRO A 53 6.84 -27.24 -3.04
C PRO A 53 5.76 -27.58 -4.08
N ARG A 54 6.15 -28.28 -5.15
CA ARG A 54 5.22 -28.70 -6.20
C ARG A 54 4.04 -29.50 -5.63
N GLY A 55 2.82 -29.16 -6.06
CA GLY A 55 1.59 -29.85 -5.65
C GLY A 55 0.95 -29.35 -4.36
N THR A 56 1.51 -28.34 -3.68
CA THR A 56 0.88 -27.74 -2.47
C THR A 56 -0.15 -26.66 -2.80
N GLY A 57 -0.26 -26.23 -4.06
CA GLY A 57 -1.12 -25.11 -4.46
C GLY A 57 -0.59 -23.73 -4.06
N MET A 58 0.65 -23.64 -3.54
CA MET A 58 1.32 -22.38 -3.23
C MET A 58 1.77 -21.68 -4.52
N SER A 59 0.83 -20.93 -5.12
CA SER A 59 0.99 -20.17 -6.35
C SER A 59 0.36 -18.78 -6.20
N VAL A 60 1.13 -17.75 -6.47
CA VAL A 60 0.64 -16.38 -6.59
C VAL A 60 0.41 -16.10 -8.07
N THR A 61 -0.86 -16.04 -8.47
CA THR A 61 -1.27 -15.89 -9.87
C THR A 61 -1.75 -14.48 -10.13
N GLU A 62 -1.25 -13.87 -11.20
CA GLU A 62 -1.56 -12.48 -11.60
C GLU A 62 -1.86 -12.42 -13.10
N PHE A 63 -2.72 -11.48 -13.52
CA PHE A 63 -2.95 -11.27 -14.94
C PHE A 63 -1.72 -10.65 -15.59
N SER A 64 -1.35 -11.15 -16.78
CA SER A 64 -0.21 -10.62 -17.52
C SER A 64 -0.38 -9.14 -17.89
N SER A 65 -1.61 -8.66 -18.05
CA SER A 65 -1.92 -7.25 -18.26
C SER A 65 -1.55 -6.37 -17.07
N ASP A 66 -1.75 -6.87 -15.86
CA ASP A 66 -1.51 -6.12 -14.63
C ASP A 66 0.00 -6.03 -14.40
N LEU A 67 0.73 -7.13 -14.65
CA LEU A 67 2.19 -7.14 -14.60
C LEU A 67 2.84 -6.24 -15.67
N ALA A 68 2.18 -6.06 -16.82
CA ALA A 68 2.68 -5.19 -17.89
C ALA A 68 2.46 -3.69 -17.61
N THR A 69 1.64 -3.34 -16.62
CA THR A 69 1.31 -1.95 -16.28
C THR A 69 2.04 -1.56 -14.99
N PRO A 70 3.16 -0.81 -15.06
CA PRO A 70 3.89 -0.41 -13.87
C PRO A 70 3.10 0.58 -13.02
N ASP A 71 3.53 0.74 -11.77
CA ASP A 71 3.09 1.82 -10.89
C ASP A 71 3.39 3.17 -11.60
N PRO A 72 2.36 3.98 -11.94
CA PRO A 72 2.56 5.21 -12.70
C PRO A 72 3.43 6.23 -11.96
N ASP A 73 3.48 6.16 -10.63
CA ASP A 73 4.26 7.08 -9.80
C ASP A 73 5.77 6.85 -9.93
N ILE A 74 6.21 5.70 -10.46
CA ILE A 74 7.63 5.44 -10.76
C ILE A 74 8.17 6.47 -11.75
N ALA A 75 7.34 6.90 -12.71
CA ALA A 75 7.74 7.93 -13.69
C ALA A 75 7.95 9.32 -13.05
N SER A 76 7.50 9.51 -11.80
CA SER A 76 7.66 10.75 -11.04
C SER A 76 8.83 10.69 -10.05
N LEU A 77 9.61 9.60 -10.04
CA LEU A 77 10.82 9.52 -9.23
C LEU A 77 11.86 10.52 -9.72
N MET A 78 12.46 11.21 -8.76
CA MET A 78 13.50 12.20 -9.02
C MET A 78 14.87 11.53 -9.02
N GLU A 79 15.58 11.66 -10.13
CA GLU A 79 17.00 11.34 -10.24
C GLU A 79 17.80 12.63 -10.08
N ASP A 80 18.55 12.74 -9.00
CA ASP A 80 19.31 13.94 -8.64
C ASP A 80 20.53 13.46 -7.86
N GLU A 81 21.75 13.66 -8.35
CA GLU A 81 22.93 13.19 -7.62
C GLU A 81 23.24 14.13 -6.45
N PRO A 82 23.52 13.63 -5.24
CA PRO A 82 23.89 14.50 -4.14
C PRO A 82 25.26 15.15 -4.38
N TYR A 83 25.45 16.34 -3.84
CA TYR A 83 26.74 17.01 -3.90
C TYR A 83 27.67 16.40 -2.85
N ILE A 84 28.83 15.90 -3.26
CA ILE A 84 29.83 15.33 -2.33
C ILE A 84 30.55 16.50 -1.62
N PRO A 85 30.37 16.68 -0.30
CA PRO A 85 31.03 17.77 0.44
C PRO A 85 32.54 17.57 0.53
N ASP A 86 33.32 18.63 0.38
CA ASP A 86 34.77 18.61 0.60
C ASP A 86 35.16 18.84 2.08
N GLY A 87 34.20 19.23 2.90
CA GLY A 87 34.33 19.45 4.35
C GLY A 87 34.72 20.86 4.74
N SER A 88 34.90 21.76 3.76
CA SER A 88 35.14 23.19 3.98
C SER A 88 33.85 24.01 3.97
N GLU A 89 32.75 23.44 3.48
CA GLU A 89 31.47 24.12 3.36
C GLU A 89 30.80 24.32 4.72
N PRO A 90 30.13 25.47 4.95
CA PRO A 90 29.32 25.65 6.14
C PRO A 90 28.12 24.70 6.15
N LEU A 91 27.72 24.26 7.34
CA LEU A 91 26.59 23.37 7.54
C LEU A 91 25.29 24.15 7.70
N ALA A 92 24.15 23.52 7.40
CA ALA A 92 22.83 24.12 7.48
C ALA A 92 22.51 24.69 8.86
N LYS A 93 22.98 24.04 9.94
CA LYS A 93 22.84 24.55 11.32
C LYS A 93 23.60 25.85 11.59
N ASP A 94 24.66 26.13 10.82
CA ASP A 94 25.49 27.32 10.96
C ASP A 94 24.99 28.49 10.09
N ILE A 95 24.21 28.20 9.05
CA ILE A 95 23.68 29.17 8.08
C ILE A 95 22.24 29.57 8.42
N TYR A 96 21.38 28.57 8.69
CA TYR A 96 19.94 28.75 8.82
C TYR A 96 19.48 28.76 10.27
N GLN A 97 18.35 29.42 10.52
CA GLN A 97 17.70 29.40 11.83
C GLN A 97 16.75 28.21 11.96
N ASN A 98 16.67 27.65 13.17
CA ASN A 98 15.71 26.60 13.54
C ASN A 98 15.84 25.27 12.74
N VAL A 99 17.05 24.92 12.31
CA VAL A 99 17.35 23.59 11.76
C VAL A 99 17.60 22.61 12.90
N GLN A 100 16.65 21.71 13.16
CA GLN A 100 16.69 20.79 14.30
C GLN A 100 17.07 19.34 13.94
N VAL A 101 16.89 18.95 12.67
CA VAL A 101 17.08 17.55 12.20
C VAL A 101 18.17 17.50 11.15
N LEU A 102 18.04 18.32 10.10
CA LEU A 102 18.94 18.34 8.95
C LEU A 102 20.15 19.28 9.14
N GLY A 103 20.67 19.36 10.37
CA GLY A 103 21.67 20.35 10.76
C GLY A 103 23.06 20.10 10.16
N ASP A 104 23.37 18.86 9.85
CA ASP A 104 24.70 18.42 9.36
C ASP A 104 24.79 18.36 7.84
N LEU A 105 23.79 18.88 7.12
CA LEU A 105 23.84 19.00 5.66
C LEU A 105 24.61 20.24 5.23
N THR A 106 25.29 20.20 4.08
CA THR A 106 25.74 21.42 3.40
C THR A 106 24.53 22.21 2.88
N GLU A 107 24.71 23.50 2.60
CA GLU A 107 23.66 24.35 2.04
C GLU A 107 23.04 23.77 0.76
N ASP A 108 23.89 23.28 -0.15
CA ASP A 108 23.46 22.74 -1.44
C ASP A 108 22.62 21.47 -1.27
N ASN A 109 23.05 20.51 -0.44
CA ASN A 109 22.29 19.29 -0.18
C ASN A 109 21.00 19.56 0.62
N PHE A 110 21.03 20.54 1.54
CA PHE A 110 19.84 20.97 2.25
C PHE A 110 18.78 21.52 1.29
N ASN A 111 19.17 22.42 0.38
CA ASN A 111 18.27 23.02 -0.60
C ASN A 111 17.76 21.98 -1.62
N ARG A 112 18.63 21.05 -2.03
CA ARG A 112 18.28 19.91 -2.88
C ARG A 112 17.19 19.04 -2.25
N LEU A 113 17.35 18.67 -0.98
CA LEU A 113 16.35 17.89 -0.25
C LEU A 113 15.03 18.65 -0.08
N MET A 114 15.07 19.96 0.20
CA MET A 114 13.86 20.78 0.31
C MET A 114 13.07 20.85 -1.01
N ALA A 115 13.76 20.94 -2.15
CA ALA A 115 13.14 20.89 -3.47
C ALA A 115 12.46 19.53 -3.73
N ALA A 116 13.13 18.44 -3.36
CA ALA A 116 12.57 17.09 -3.50
C ALA A 116 11.36 16.85 -2.60
N MET A 117 11.43 17.25 -1.33
CA MET A 117 10.30 17.18 -0.40
C MET A 117 9.09 17.96 -0.92
N THR A 118 9.31 19.12 -1.53
CA THR A 118 8.24 19.91 -2.16
C THR A 118 7.58 19.12 -3.28
N ASN A 119 8.35 18.50 -4.17
CA ASN A 119 7.82 17.68 -5.26
C ASN A 119 7.03 16.46 -4.75
N TRP A 120 7.54 15.76 -3.75
CA TRP A 120 6.92 14.54 -3.23
C TRP A 120 5.65 14.77 -2.42
N VAL A 121 5.53 15.92 -1.76
CA VAL A 121 4.46 16.19 -0.78
C VAL A 121 3.49 17.25 -1.25
N ALA A 122 3.96 18.36 -1.81
CA ALA A 122 3.11 19.51 -2.12
C ALA A 122 3.52 20.20 -3.43
N PRO A 123 3.59 19.48 -4.57
CA PRO A 123 4.07 20.03 -5.83
C PRO A 123 3.19 21.19 -6.33
N ASP A 124 1.88 21.16 -6.04
CA ASP A 124 0.94 22.20 -6.44
C ASP A 124 1.02 23.46 -5.57
N GLN A 125 1.33 23.31 -4.28
CA GLN A 125 1.39 24.42 -3.32
C GLN A 125 2.81 25.00 -3.17
N GLY A 126 3.83 24.25 -3.57
CA GLY A 126 5.23 24.64 -3.48
C GLY A 126 5.72 24.80 -2.03
N CYS A 127 6.83 25.52 -1.87
CA CYS A 127 7.49 25.75 -0.58
C CYS A 127 6.56 26.39 0.46
N ALA A 128 5.61 27.21 0.01
CA ALA A 128 4.66 27.93 0.85
C ALA A 128 3.72 26.99 1.64
N TYR A 129 3.57 25.73 1.22
CA TYR A 129 2.78 24.76 1.99
C TYR A 129 3.29 24.57 3.42
N CYS A 130 4.62 24.58 3.60
CA CYS A 130 5.27 24.42 4.90
C CYS A 130 5.79 25.74 5.47
N HIS A 131 6.13 26.72 4.63
CA HIS A 131 6.76 27.96 5.08
C HIS A 131 5.87 29.21 5.01
N GLY A 132 4.70 29.14 4.36
CA GLY A 132 3.86 30.30 4.07
C GLY A 132 4.37 31.14 2.89
N GLU A 133 3.68 32.23 2.58
CA GLU A 133 4.03 33.14 1.47
C GLU A 133 5.05 34.23 1.86
N GLY A 134 5.75 34.06 2.98
CA GLY A 134 6.74 35.03 3.49
C GLY A 134 8.08 34.98 2.74
N ASP A 135 8.96 35.91 3.06
CA ASP A 135 10.33 35.92 2.55
C ASP A 135 11.18 34.80 3.18
N LEU A 136 12.34 34.48 2.60
CA LEU A 136 13.23 33.41 3.09
C LEU A 136 13.64 33.60 4.56
N GLU A 137 13.69 34.84 5.05
CA GLU A 137 13.99 35.15 6.45
C GLU A 137 12.95 34.60 7.43
N THR A 138 11.69 34.39 7.01
CA THR A 138 10.64 33.82 7.86
C THR A 138 10.59 32.29 7.80
N TYR A 139 11.39 31.66 6.94
CA TYR A 139 11.35 30.20 6.77
C TYR A 139 11.80 29.44 8.01
N GLY A 140 12.47 30.09 8.96
CA GLY A 140 12.82 29.55 10.28
C GLY A 140 11.63 29.37 11.23
N GLU A 141 10.52 30.05 11.03
CA GLU A 141 9.36 30.04 11.94
C GLU A 141 8.58 28.71 11.90
N ASP A 142 8.03 28.27 13.03
CA ASP A 142 7.18 27.07 13.13
C ASP A 142 5.68 27.43 13.20
N ALA A 143 5.29 28.50 12.51
CA ALA A 143 3.94 29.04 12.55
C ALA A 143 2.89 28.12 11.88
N LEU A 144 3.29 27.33 10.88
CA LEU A 144 2.42 26.40 10.17
C LEU A 144 2.55 24.99 10.73
N TYR A 145 1.41 24.35 10.99
CA TYR A 145 1.36 22.96 11.47
C TYR A 145 2.08 22.00 10.53
N THR A 146 2.03 22.27 9.22
CA THR A 146 2.67 21.48 8.16
C THR A 146 4.16 21.38 8.35
N LYS A 147 4.85 22.44 8.78
CA LYS A 147 6.30 22.38 9.07
C LYS A 147 6.62 21.54 10.29
N VAL A 148 5.82 21.68 11.35
CA VAL A 148 5.97 20.87 12.58
C VAL A 148 5.80 19.38 12.25
N VAL A 149 4.77 19.05 11.46
CA VAL A 149 4.52 17.69 10.95
C VAL A 149 5.67 17.23 10.04
N SER A 150 6.11 18.04 9.07
CA SER A 150 7.22 17.70 8.17
C SER A 150 8.50 17.38 8.91
N ARG A 151 8.84 18.13 9.97
CA ARG A 151 9.98 17.84 10.84
C ARG A 151 9.89 16.44 11.45
N ARG A 152 8.70 16.08 11.95
CA ARG A 152 8.47 14.75 12.53
C ARG A 152 8.50 13.66 11.46
N MET A 153 8.04 13.93 10.25
CA MET A 153 8.12 12.98 9.12
C MET A 153 9.56 12.73 8.68
N ILE A 154 10.44 13.74 8.65
CA ILE A 154 11.87 13.53 8.34
C ILE A 154 12.48 12.55 9.34
N GLN A 155 12.25 12.77 10.64
CA GLN A 155 12.76 11.87 11.69
C GLN A 155 12.21 10.45 11.52
N MET A 156 10.90 10.32 11.22
CA MET A 156 10.28 9.02 10.97
C MET A 156 10.92 8.33 9.77
N THR A 157 11.14 9.04 8.67
CA THR A 157 11.76 8.50 7.44
C THR A 157 13.19 8.04 7.68
N GLN A 158 14.03 8.85 8.34
CA GLN A 158 15.40 8.48 8.70
C GLN A 158 15.42 7.22 9.58
N ASN A 159 14.56 7.18 10.60
CA ASN A 159 14.45 6.03 11.48
C ASN A 159 13.96 4.76 10.77
N ILE A 160 13.01 4.86 9.83
CA ILE A 160 12.58 3.72 9.01
C ILE A 160 13.76 3.18 8.18
N ASN A 161 14.52 4.05 7.54
CA ASN A 161 15.61 3.62 6.67
C ASN A 161 16.79 3.02 7.46
N GLU A 162 17.05 3.50 8.68
CA GLU A 162 18.15 3.04 9.50
C GLU A 162 17.79 1.83 10.38
N ASN A 163 16.73 1.95 11.18
CA ASN A 163 16.40 0.97 12.23
C ASN A 163 15.45 -0.13 11.75
N TRP A 164 14.77 0.07 10.61
CA TRP A 164 13.89 -0.92 9.99
C TRP A 164 14.44 -1.47 8.67
N ASP A 165 15.77 -1.42 8.48
CA ASP A 165 16.50 -1.96 7.32
C ASP A 165 16.10 -3.42 6.99
N GLY A 166 15.95 -4.25 8.03
CA GLY A 166 15.51 -5.65 7.87
C GLY A 166 14.10 -5.83 7.29
N HIS A 167 13.29 -4.76 7.25
CA HIS A 167 12.03 -4.70 6.51
C HIS A 167 12.20 -4.00 5.17
N VAL A 168 12.65 -2.74 5.18
CA VAL A 168 12.63 -1.88 3.98
C VAL A 168 13.69 -2.27 2.96
N ASN A 169 14.82 -2.86 3.36
CA ASN A 169 15.91 -3.28 2.48
C ASN A 169 16.12 -4.80 2.44
N ALA A 170 15.14 -5.59 2.92
CA ALA A 170 15.27 -7.03 3.14
C ALA A 170 15.78 -7.84 1.93
N ASN A 171 15.45 -7.41 0.70
CA ASN A 171 15.88 -8.09 -0.53
C ASN A 171 17.01 -7.36 -1.27
N LYS A 172 17.01 -6.02 -1.20
CA LYS A 172 17.94 -5.11 -1.88
C LYS A 172 17.75 -3.72 -1.28
N GLN A 173 18.75 -2.86 -1.43
CA GLN A 173 18.65 -1.46 -1.02
C GLN A 173 17.54 -0.76 -1.83
N VAL A 174 16.52 -0.27 -1.12
CA VAL A 174 15.45 0.56 -1.69
C VAL A 174 15.10 1.75 -0.81
N GLY A 175 15.00 1.54 0.50
CA GLY A 175 14.54 2.51 1.49
C GLY A 175 13.14 3.06 1.23
N VAL A 176 12.82 4.15 1.92
CA VAL A 176 11.61 4.95 1.76
C VAL A 176 11.96 6.44 1.68
N THR A 177 11.16 7.18 0.94
CA THR A 177 11.18 8.65 0.93
C THR A 177 9.77 9.17 1.18
N CYS A 178 9.58 10.49 1.20
CA CYS A 178 8.24 11.08 1.29
C CYS A 178 7.34 10.61 0.14
N MET A 179 7.94 10.37 -1.04
CA MET A 179 7.24 9.87 -2.22
C MET A 179 6.55 8.54 -1.95
N THR A 180 7.17 7.64 -1.19
CA THR A 180 6.62 6.29 -0.92
C THR A 180 5.17 6.33 -0.42
N CYS A 181 4.83 7.29 0.44
CA CYS A 181 3.49 7.49 0.97
C CYS A 181 2.69 8.55 0.21
N HIS A 182 3.28 9.74 0.04
CA HIS A 182 2.57 10.95 -0.37
C HIS A 182 2.21 10.97 -1.86
N ARG A 183 3.05 10.44 -2.74
CA ARG A 183 2.79 10.38 -4.20
C ARG A 183 2.35 11.74 -4.79
N GLY A 184 3.04 12.82 -4.40
CA GLY A 184 2.71 14.18 -4.83
C GLY A 184 1.47 14.78 -4.16
N GLN A 185 0.92 14.14 -3.12
CA GLN A 185 -0.25 14.63 -2.38
C GLN A 185 0.12 15.02 -0.96
N ASN A 186 -0.37 16.17 -0.51
CA ASN A 186 -0.08 16.67 0.83
C ASN A 186 -0.79 15.88 1.94
N VAL A 187 -1.77 15.05 1.57
CA VAL A 187 -2.35 14.00 2.39
C VAL A 187 -2.24 12.68 1.64
N PRO A 188 -1.55 11.66 2.19
CA PRO A 188 -1.46 10.35 1.54
C PRO A 188 -2.84 9.70 1.36
N SER A 189 -3.06 9.08 0.21
CA SER A 189 -4.38 8.53 -0.16
C SER A 189 -4.83 7.28 0.62
N GLU A 190 -3.90 6.56 1.25
CA GLU A 190 -4.14 5.24 1.87
C GLU A 190 -3.81 5.27 3.38
N ILE A 191 -4.24 6.35 4.05
CA ILE A 191 -4.25 6.46 5.52
C ILE A 191 -5.52 5.85 6.10
N TRP A 192 -5.55 5.62 7.42
CA TRP A 192 -6.74 5.12 8.10
C TRP A 192 -7.05 5.88 9.40
N PHE A 193 -8.34 5.83 9.76
CA PHE A 193 -8.91 6.39 10.98
C PHE A 193 -9.76 5.32 11.67
N LYS A 194 -10.04 5.51 12.96
CA LYS A 194 -11.01 4.68 13.67
C LYS A 194 -12.40 4.87 13.08
N ILE A 195 -13.10 3.77 12.82
CA ILE A 195 -14.47 3.80 12.26
C ILE A 195 -15.49 2.97 13.07
N THR A 196 -15.04 2.26 14.10
CA THR A 196 -15.94 1.47 14.96
C THR A 196 -16.59 2.34 16.04
N PRO A 197 -17.81 2.02 16.49
CA PRO A 197 -18.67 0.93 15.99
C PRO A 197 -19.16 1.19 14.56
N VAL A 198 -19.23 0.14 13.75
CA VAL A 198 -19.76 0.20 12.37
C VAL A 198 -21.25 -0.15 12.33
N ASN A 199 -21.78 -0.74 13.41
CA ASN A 199 -23.21 -0.94 13.64
C ASN A 199 -23.62 -0.34 14.98
N GLU A 200 -24.22 0.86 14.96
CA GLU A 200 -24.60 1.62 16.16
C GLU A 200 -25.72 0.98 16.99
N ALA A 201 -26.50 0.07 16.40
CA ALA A 201 -27.64 -0.58 17.07
C ALA A 201 -27.23 -1.76 17.97
N THR A 202 -25.95 -2.14 18.00
CA THR A 202 -25.45 -3.29 18.74
C THR A 202 -24.20 -2.91 19.55
N ALA A 203 -23.77 -3.80 20.45
CA ALA A 203 -22.56 -3.63 21.26
C ALA A 203 -21.68 -4.88 21.20
N GLY A 204 -20.40 -4.75 21.53
CA GLY A 204 -19.43 -5.84 21.51
C GLY A 204 -19.08 -6.29 20.09
N TRP A 205 -18.83 -7.58 19.88
CA TRP A 205 -18.43 -8.09 18.56
C TRP A 205 -19.38 -7.73 17.40
N PRO A 206 -20.72 -7.81 17.54
CA PRO A 206 -21.62 -7.38 16.47
C PRO A 206 -21.50 -5.91 16.07
N SER A 207 -20.95 -5.03 16.91
CA SER A 207 -20.82 -3.59 16.60
C SER A 207 -19.60 -3.29 15.73
N VAL A 208 -18.64 -4.21 15.61
CA VAL A 208 -17.38 -4.00 14.85
C VAL A 208 -17.32 -4.74 13.51
N GLN A 209 -18.30 -5.60 13.19
CA GLN A 209 -18.29 -6.44 11.98
C GLN A 209 -19.65 -6.46 11.26
N ASN A 210 -19.90 -7.41 10.35
CA ASN A 210 -21.15 -7.54 9.58
C ASN A 210 -21.51 -6.33 8.70
N ARG A 211 -20.51 -5.53 8.34
CA ARG A 211 -20.64 -4.38 7.44
C ARG A 211 -19.40 -4.29 6.56
N ALA A 212 -19.61 -4.17 5.26
CA ALA A 212 -18.52 -3.91 4.33
C ALA A 212 -17.98 -2.50 4.56
N THR A 213 -16.70 -2.40 4.90
CA THR A 213 -15.98 -1.14 5.07
C THR A 213 -14.67 -1.18 4.28
N SER A 214 -14.03 -0.02 4.11
CA SER A 214 -12.69 0.03 3.54
C SER A 214 -11.68 -0.71 4.44
N LEU A 215 -11.79 -0.63 5.77
CA LEU A 215 -10.86 -1.31 6.69
C LEU A 215 -11.04 -2.83 6.69
N SER A 216 -12.27 -3.34 6.54
CA SER A 216 -12.54 -4.78 6.39
C SER A 216 -12.27 -5.31 4.97
N GLN A 217 -11.68 -4.50 4.09
CA GLN A 217 -11.46 -4.83 2.68
C GLN A 217 -12.75 -5.29 1.98
N PHE A 218 -13.84 -4.59 2.23
CA PHE A 218 -15.17 -4.86 1.69
C PHE A 218 -15.77 -6.23 2.06
N THR A 219 -15.27 -6.87 3.13
CA THR A 219 -15.86 -8.08 3.70
C THR A 219 -16.75 -7.78 4.90
N SER A 220 -17.47 -8.77 5.40
CA SER A 220 -18.24 -8.69 6.64
C SER A 220 -17.41 -8.90 7.91
N LEU A 221 -16.08 -9.02 7.80
CA LEU A 221 -15.17 -9.25 8.93
C LEU A 221 -15.02 -7.99 9.82
N PRO A 222 -14.43 -8.12 11.02
CA PRO A 222 -14.20 -6.98 11.92
C PRO A 222 -13.42 -5.84 11.28
N SER A 223 -13.94 -4.62 11.42
CA SER A 223 -13.37 -3.38 10.88
C SER A 223 -12.39 -2.70 11.84
N ASP A 224 -12.14 -3.27 13.02
CA ASP A 224 -11.20 -2.78 14.04
C ASP A 224 -9.83 -3.49 14.00
N ALA A 225 -9.57 -4.37 13.04
CA ALA A 225 -8.34 -5.18 13.02
C ALA A 225 -7.05 -4.33 12.99
N LEU A 226 -7.04 -3.20 12.27
CA LEU A 226 -5.88 -2.29 12.27
C LEU A 226 -5.70 -1.60 13.62
N GLU A 227 -6.79 -1.22 14.30
CA GLU A 227 -6.72 -0.62 15.64
C GLU A 227 -6.22 -1.63 16.66
N ALA A 228 -6.81 -2.83 16.69
CA ALA A 228 -6.40 -3.89 17.60
C ALA A 228 -4.91 -4.26 17.44
N TYR A 229 -4.45 -4.45 16.21
CA TYR A 229 -3.14 -5.05 15.97
C TYR A 229 -2.04 -4.06 15.60
N LEU A 230 -2.33 -2.99 14.85
CA LEU A 230 -1.31 -2.03 14.40
C LEU A 230 -1.25 -0.78 15.28
N LEU A 231 -2.11 -0.67 16.30
CA LEU A 231 -2.08 0.40 17.28
C LEU A 231 -2.02 -0.14 18.72
N ASN A 232 -2.92 -1.06 19.09
CA ASN A 232 -3.07 -1.52 20.47
C ASN A 232 -2.19 -2.73 20.86
N TYR A 233 -1.36 -3.24 19.94
CA TYR A 233 -0.47 -4.38 20.18
C TYR A 233 -1.18 -5.66 20.67
N GLU A 234 -2.45 -5.86 20.30
CA GLU A 234 -3.17 -7.10 20.65
C GLU A 234 -2.53 -8.34 19.98
N GLN A 235 -2.79 -9.52 20.55
CA GLN A 235 -2.26 -10.78 20.04
C GLN A 235 -2.94 -11.19 18.71
N ILE A 236 -2.12 -11.41 17.67
CA ILE A 236 -2.57 -11.90 16.35
C ILE A 236 -2.70 -13.43 16.31
N ASN A 237 -1.88 -14.15 17.09
CA ASN A 237 -1.85 -15.61 17.10
C ASN A 237 -3.12 -16.19 17.74
N VAL A 238 -3.80 -17.09 17.01
CA VAL A 238 -5.08 -17.70 17.41
C VAL A 238 -5.10 -19.23 17.37
N HIS A 239 -3.94 -19.86 17.08
CA HIS A 239 -3.85 -21.31 16.97
C HIS A 239 -3.30 -21.92 18.25
N ASP A 240 -3.91 -23.02 18.67
CA ASP A 240 -3.30 -23.93 19.62
C ASP A 240 -2.17 -24.72 18.96
N LEU A 241 -1.06 -24.90 19.68
CA LEU A 241 0.09 -25.67 19.19
C LEU A 241 0.01 -27.16 19.52
N GLU A 242 -0.84 -27.52 20.48
CA GLU A 242 -1.10 -28.90 20.87
C GLU A 242 -2.39 -29.43 20.24
N SER A 243 -2.45 -30.73 19.97
CA SER A 243 -3.61 -31.35 19.33
C SER A 243 -4.91 -31.26 20.14
N ARG A 244 -4.80 -31.06 21.45
CA ARG A 244 -5.91 -30.97 22.40
C ARG A 244 -5.54 -29.95 23.49
N VAL A 245 -6.22 -28.81 23.45
CA VAL A 245 -6.08 -27.75 24.45
C VAL A 245 -7.46 -27.48 25.04
N GLU A 246 -7.53 -27.32 26.35
CA GLU A 246 -8.73 -26.80 27.01
C GLU A 246 -8.69 -25.29 26.96
N ASN A 247 -9.70 -24.69 26.33
CA ASN A 247 -9.82 -23.24 26.17
C ASN A 247 -10.00 -22.55 27.53
N GLN A 248 -9.02 -21.76 27.96
CA GLN A 248 -9.01 -21.04 29.23
C GLN A 248 -9.59 -19.63 29.09
N PRO A 249 -10.06 -19.02 30.19
CA PRO A 249 -10.46 -17.61 30.17
C PRO A 249 -9.30 -16.71 29.71
N GLY A 250 -9.52 -15.98 28.61
CA GLY A 250 -8.53 -15.10 27.99
C GLY A 250 -7.94 -15.65 26.69
N ASP A 251 -8.10 -16.95 26.43
CA ASP A 251 -7.69 -17.55 25.18
C ASP A 251 -8.51 -17.01 24.00
N PRO A 252 -7.90 -16.90 22.81
CA PRO A 252 -8.58 -16.39 21.63
C PRO A 252 -9.75 -17.32 21.25
N LEU A 253 -10.89 -16.70 20.97
CA LEU A 253 -12.07 -17.38 20.45
C LEU A 253 -12.19 -17.15 18.94
N ILE A 254 -13.25 -17.70 18.36
CA ILE A 254 -13.55 -17.54 16.93
C ILE A 254 -13.62 -16.09 16.50
N GLN A 255 -14.05 -15.17 17.39
CA GLN A 255 -14.11 -13.76 17.05
C GLN A 255 -12.72 -13.13 16.85
N GLN A 256 -11.74 -13.53 17.67
CA GLN A 256 -10.34 -13.16 17.46
C GLN A 256 -9.80 -13.79 16.17
N THR A 257 -10.19 -15.03 15.84
CA THR A 257 -9.86 -15.64 14.55
C THR A 257 -10.41 -14.81 13.37
N GLU A 258 -11.66 -14.36 13.44
CA GLU A 258 -12.28 -13.49 12.42
C GLU A 258 -11.55 -12.15 12.29
N ARG A 259 -11.13 -11.55 13.41
CA ARG A 259 -10.36 -10.30 13.42
C ARG A 259 -8.95 -10.51 12.83
N THR A 260 -8.24 -11.56 13.21
CA THR A 260 -6.95 -11.94 12.59
C THR A 260 -7.13 -12.16 11.09
N TYR A 261 -8.21 -12.83 10.67
CA TYR A 261 -8.48 -13.03 9.25
C TYR A 261 -8.74 -11.71 8.50
N SER A 262 -9.41 -10.74 9.15
CA SER A 262 -9.58 -9.38 8.62
C SER A 262 -8.23 -8.70 8.37
N LEU A 263 -7.30 -8.78 9.33
CA LEU A 263 -5.94 -8.27 9.16
C LEU A 263 -5.21 -8.98 8.00
N MET A 264 -5.30 -10.31 7.91
CA MET A 264 -4.65 -11.06 6.83
C MET A 264 -5.22 -10.70 5.45
N ASN A 265 -6.52 -10.43 5.36
CA ASN A 265 -7.12 -9.92 4.13
C ASN A 265 -6.61 -8.50 3.81
N TYR A 266 -6.45 -7.64 4.81
CA TYR A 266 -5.80 -6.34 4.65
C TYR A 266 -4.36 -6.47 4.12
N PHE A 267 -3.57 -7.40 4.65
CA PHE A 267 -2.22 -7.72 4.16
C PHE A 267 -2.23 -8.09 2.67
N SER A 268 -3.05 -9.08 2.31
CA SER A 268 -3.15 -9.56 0.93
C SER A 268 -3.50 -8.44 -0.06
N ASN A 269 -4.52 -7.64 0.25
CA ASN A 269 -4.95 -6.54 -0.63
C ASN A 269 -3.96 -5.36 -0.64
N SER A 270 -3.28 -5.08 0.48
CA SER A 270 -2.26 -4.03 0.55
C SER A 270 -1.06 -4.33 -0.33
N LEU A 271 -0.71 -5.61 -0.46
CA LEU A 271 0.45 -6.10 -1.22
C LEU A 271 0.09 -6.51 -2.65
N GLY A 272 -1.21 -6.66 -2.97
CA GLY A 272 -1.67 -7.23 -4.24
C GLY A 272 -1.28 -8.70 -4.41
N LYS A 273 -1.23 -9.46 -3.31
CA LYS A 273 -0.79 -10.87 -3.28
C LYS A 273 -1.75 -11.69 -2.44
N ASN A 274 -1.76 -13.01 -2.62
CA ASN A 274 -2.64 -13.89 -1.85
C ASN A 274 -1.93 -14.42 -0.58
N CYS A 275 -2.66 -15.18 0.24
CA CYS A 275 -2.16 -15.71 1.51
C CYS A 275 -0.97 -16.66 1.37
N VAL A 276 -0.83 -17.34 0.21
CA VAL A 276 0.27 -18.27 -0.04
C VAL A 276 1.56 -17.59 -0.49
N LEU A 277 1.59 -16.26 -0.54
CA LEU A 277 2.85 -15.52 -0.55
C LEU A 277 3.63 -15.77 0.75
N CYS A 278 2.94 -15.76 1.90
CA CYS A 278 3.55 -15.87 3.23
C CYS A 278 3.39 -17.24 3.87
N HIS A 279 2.27 -17.93 3.62
CA HIS A 279 1.92 -19.14 4.38
C HIS A 279 1.70 -20.37 3.50
N ASN A 280 1.95 -21.55 4.06
CA ASN A 280 1.26 -22.75 3.61
C ASN A 280 -0.10 -22.83 4.31
N SER A 281 -1.20 -22.72 3.56
CA SER A 281 -2.55 -22.63 4.12
C SER A 281 -3.02 -23.87 4.88
N ARG A 282 -2.30 -25.00 4.77
CA ARG A 282 -2.57 -26.18 5.61
C ARG A 282 -2.21 -25.98 7.09
N ALA A 283 -1.31 -25.03 7.38
CA ALA A 283 -0.83 -24.72 8.73
C ALA A 283 -0.29 -23.28 8.78
N PHE A 284 -1.18 -22.30 8.93
CA PHE A 284 -0.81 -20.87 8.98
C PHE A 284 0.16 -20.52 10.11
N TYR A 285 0.10 -21.26 11.22
CA TYR A 285 0.89 -21.02 12.43
C TYR A 285 2.30 -21.61 12.37
N ASP A 286 2.60 -22.50 11.41
CA ASP A 286 3.80 -23.31 11.44
C ASP A 286 4.99 -22.59 10.79
N PRO A 287 6.00 -22.13 11.57
CA PRO A 287 7.14 -21.38 11.05
C PRO A 287 8.07 -22.24 10.18
N GLU A 288 7.96 -23.58 10.20
CA GLU A 288 8.72 -24.44 9.30
C GLU A 288 8.12 -24.49 7.89
N GLN A 289 6.92 -23.93 7.70
CA GLN A 289 6.15 -24.01 6.46
C GLN A 289 5.74 -22.64 5.89
N VAL A 290 6.21 -21.55 6.48
CA VAL A 290 6.07 -20.21 5.92
C VAL A 290 7.19 -19.90 4.93
N THR A 291 7.00 -18.86 4.13
CA THR A 291 8.03 -18.32 3.24
C THR A 291 8.87 -17.25 3.96
N PRO A 292 10.05 -16.85 3.43
CA PRO A 292 10.83 -15.74 3.99
C PRO A 292 10.04 -14.43 4.11
N GLN A 293 9.05 -14.20 3.22
CA GLN A 293 8.19 -13.02 3.24
C GLN A 293 7.40 -12.89 4.55
N TRP A 294 7.10 -14.01 5.24
CA TRP A 294 6.45 -13.96 6.55
C TRP A 294 7.31 -13.27 7.62
N GLY A 295 8.64 -13.50 7.59
CA GLY A 295 9.57 -12.82 8.49
C GLY A 295 9.64 -11.32 8.22
N THR A 296 9.78 -10.93 6.95
CA THR A 296 9.75 -9.51 6.53
C THR A 296 8.41 -8.83 6.89
N ALA A 297 7.29 -9.52 6.71
CA ALA A 297 5.97 -9.04 7.08
C ALA A 297 5.82 -8.83 8.59
N SER A 298 6.39 -9.73 9.40
CA SER A 298 6.38 -9.60 10.87
C SER A 298 7.14 -8.36 11.34
N LEU A 299 8.30 -8.05 10.73
CA LEU A 299 9.01 -6.80 10.99
C LEU A 299 8.17 -5.58 10.55
N GLY A 300 7.45 -5.68 9.44
CA GLY A 300 6.56 -4.63 8.96
C GLY A 300 5.41 -4.30 9.93
N ILE A 301 4.88 -5.30 10.66
CA ILE A 301 3.87 -5.07 11.71
C ILE A 301 4.47 -4.20 12.81
N SER A 302 5.63 -4.58 13.34
CA SER A 302 6.30 -3.84 14.41
C SER A 302 6.71 -2.43 13.97
N MET A 303 7.19 -2.27 12.74
CA MET A 303 7.51 -0.98 12.15
C MET A 303 6.27 -0.06 12.11
N VAL A 304 5.14 -0.56 11.62
CA VAL A 304 3.91 0.24 11.55
C VAL A 304 3.37 0.58 12.94
N GLN A 305 3.49 -0.34 13.90
CA GLN A 305 3.12 -0.08 15.28
C GLN A 305 3.94 1.09 15.87
N GLU A 306 5.26 1.08 15.67
CA GLU A 306 6.14 2.18 16.07
C GLU A 306 5.79 3.48 15.33
N MET A 307 5.65 3.45 14.01
CA MET A 307 5.24 4.61 13.21
C MET A 307 3.96 5.26 13.75
N ASN A 308 2.93 4.45 14.02
CA ASN A 308 1.67 4.95 14.52
C ASN A 308 1.79 5.54 15.93
N ASN A 309 2.38 4.81 16.87
CA ASN A 309 2.40 5.22 18.28
C ASN A 309 3.41 6.33 18.56
N ASP A 310 4.56 6.33 17.89
CA ASP A 310 5.66 7.24 18.23
C ASP A 310 5.69 8.48 17.33
N TYR A 311 5.17 8.39 16.10
CA TYR A 311 5.27 9.49 15.12
C TYR A 311 3.93 10.10 14.72
N LEU A 312 2.91 9.29 14.46
CA LEU A 312 1.66 9.79 13.86
C LEU A 312 0.61 10.19 14.90
N VAL A 313 0.29 9.31 15.85
CA VAL A 313 -0.72 9.58 16.89
C VAL A 313 -0.36 10.79 17.77
N PRO A 314 0.91 11.00 18.20
CA PRO A 314 1.27 12.15 19.02
C PRO A 314 1.08 13.51 18.34
N LEU A 315 0.88 13.55 17.01
CA LEU A 315 0.61 14.77 16.25
C LEU A 315 -0.87 15.18 16.26
N ALA A 316 -1.75 14.46 16.96
CA ALA A 316 -3.20 14.74 17.00
C ALA A 316 -3.51 16.23 17.27
N ASP A 317 -2.89 16.82 18.30
CA ASP A 317 -3.14 18.21 18.70
C ASP A 317 -2.48 19.24 17.77
N VAL A 318 -1.61 18.80 16.86
CA VAL A 318 -0.95 19.66 15.86
C VAL A 318 -1.82 19.78 14.60
N TYR A 319 -2.59 18.74 14.28
CA TYR A 319 -3.43 18.73 13.08
C TYR A 319 -4.64 19.66 13.23
N PRO A 320 -5.03 20.39 12.17
CA PRO A 320 -6.31 21.07 12.14
C PRO A 320 -7.45 20.06 12.04
N GLU A 321 -8.65 20.45 12.47
CA GLU A 321 -9.84 19.57 12.56
C GLU A 321 -10.14 18.84 11.24
N ASN A 322 -9.93 19.49 10.09
CA ASN A 322 -10.16 18.89 8.77
C ASN A 322 -9.14 17.80 8.36
N ARG A 323 -8.15 17.51 9.21
CA ARG A 323 -7.18 16.42 9.03
C ARG A 323 -7.39 15.27 10.04
N LEU A 324 -8.29 15.43 11.00
CA LEU A 324 -8.64 14.41 11.97
C LEU A 324 -9.73 13.48 11.43
N GLY A 325 -9.82 12.30 12.04
CA GLY A 325 -10.80 11.28 11.68
C GLY A 325 -12.23 11.80 11.87
N PRO A 326 -13.14 11.59 10.91
CA PRO A 326 -14.45 12.23 10.91
C PRO A 326 -15.40 11.72 12.01
N VAL A 327 -15.11 10.56 12.59
CA VAL A 327 -15.96 9.91 13.61
C VAL A 327 -15.42 10.18 15.03
N HIS A 328 -14.12 10.01 15.23
CA HIS A 328 -13.50 10.04 16.57
C HIS A 328 -12.55 11.23 16.78
N GLY A 329 -12.31 12.05 15.76
CA GLY A 329 -11.31 13.11 15.83
C GLY A 329 -9.89 12.58 16.02
N ASP A 330 -9.63 11.32 15.64
CA ASP A 330 -8.33 10.68 15.82
C ASP A 330 -7.32 11.09 14.75
N ALA A 331 -6.04 11.13 15.11
CA ALA A 331 -4.97 11.45 14.17
C ALA A 331 -4.92 10.45 13.00
N PRO A 332 -4.53 10.89 11.79
CA PRO A 332 -4.31 10.00 10.66
C PRO A 332 -3.19 8.99 10.96
N LYS A 333 -3.43 7.73 10.65
CA LYS A 333 -2.48 6.63 10.87
C LYS A 333 -2.06 5.98 9.56
N ALA A 334 -0.92 5.30 9.59
CA ALA A 334 -0.40 4.52 8.48
C ALA A 334 -0.64 3.02 8.71
N ALA A 335 -0.66 2.29 7.61
CA ALA A 335 -0.67 0.83 7.59
C ALA A 335 -0.02 0.34 6.29
N CYS A 336 -0.05 -0.97 6.02
CA CYS A 336 0.63 -1.58 4.87
C CYS A 336 0.32 -0.87 3.54
N LYS A 337 -0.97 -0.62 3.24
CA LYS A 337 -1.41 0.02 2.00
C LYS A 337 -0.95 1.47 1.82
N THR A 338 -0.57 2.16 2.90
CA THR A 338 -0.05 3.54 2.86
C THR A 338 1.21 3.63 1.98
N CYS A 339 2.10 2.64 2.08
CA CYS A 339 3.33 2.55 1.27
C CYS A 339 3.13 1.64 0.05
N HIS A 340 2.58 0.44 0.27
CA HIS A 340 2.57 -0.63 -0.73
C HIS A 340 1.58 -0.39 -1.87
N LYS A 341 0.43 0.25 -1.59
CA LYS A 341 -0.58 0.63 -2.59
C LYS A 341 -0.96 -0.48 -3.59
N GLY A 342 -1.00 -1.74 -3.14
CA GLY A 342 -1.33 -2.89 -3.99
C GLY A 342 -0.13 -3.58 -4.64
N TYR A 343 1.10 -3.19 -4.31
CA TYR A 343 2.32 -3.82 -4.79
C TYR A 343 3.09 -4.50 -3.65
N GLN A 344 3.69 -5.66 -3.94
CA GLN A 344 4.49 -6.39 -2.94
C GLN A 344 5.67 -5.57 -2.43
N GLN A 345 6.26 -4.74 -3.29
CA GLN A 345 7.26 -3.75 -2.91
C GLN A 345 6.75 -2.38 -3.37
N PRO A 346 6.75 -1.34 -2.50
CA PRO A 346 6.37 0.01 -2.89
C PRO A 346 7.16 0.47 -4.12
N LEU A 347 6.50 1.15 -5.07
CA LEU A 347 7.13 1.63 -6.32
C LEU A 347 7.87 0.51 -7.07
N GLN A 348 7.33 -0.71 -6.98
CA GLN A 348 7.88 -1.96 -7.53
C GLN A 348 9.35 -2.22 -7.14
N GLY A 349 9.75 -1.76 -5.95
CA GLY A 349 11.10 -1.94 -5.42
C GLY A 349 12.15 -1.09 -6.14
N SER A 350 11.76 0.07 -6.67
CA SER A 350 12.71 1.09 -7.13
C SER A 350 13.61 1.55 -5.96
N ASN A 351 14.89 1.81 -6.23
CA ASN A 351 15.81 2.29 -5.21
C ASN A 351 15.60 3.79 -4.96
N VAL A 352 14.60 4.12 -4.15
CA VAL A 352 14.21 5.51 -3.91
C VAL A 352 15.20 6.24 -3.01
N ILE A 353 16.02 5.53 -2.22
CA ILE A 353 16.98 6.15 -1.30
C ILE A 353 18.34 6.44 -1.95
N GLN A 354 18.65 5.89 -3.12
CA GLN A 354 19.98 6.00 -3.74
C GLN A 354 20.50 7.44 -3.88
N TYR A 355 19.60 8.37 -4.12
CA TYR A 355 19.92 9.78 -4.29
C TYR A 355 19.80 10.60 -3.01
N TRP A 356 19.28 10.04 -1.92
CA TRP A 356 18.88 10.81 -0.74
C TRP A 356 19.53 10.24 0.53
N PRO A 357 20.88 10.22 0.63
CA PRO A 357 21.58 9.74 1.82
C PRO A 357 21.19 10.51 3.08
N GLU A 358 20.71 11.75 2.95
CA GLU A 358 20.18 12.57 4.05
C GLU A 358 18.96 11.95 4.74
N LEU A 359 18.24 11.08 4.04
CA LEU A 359 17.09 10.34 4.56
C LEU A 359 17.44 8.91 4.98
N ALA A 360 18.67 8.44 4.72
CA ALA A 360 19.07 7.04 4.93
C ALA A 360 19.51 6.73 6.37
N THR A 361 19.88 7.76 7.14
CA THR A 361 20.37 7.64 8.52
C THR A 361 19.88 8.80 9.38
N THR A 362 19.80 8.60 10.71
CA THR A 362 19.58 9.67 11.69
C THR A 362 20.84 10.47 12.01
N GLY A 363 22.01 9.98 11.60
CA GLY A 363 23.29 10.66 11.75
C GLY A 363 23.65 11.59 10.58
N ALA A 364 24.91 12.04 10.57
CA ALA A 364 25.44 12.77 9.42
C ALA A 364 25.49 11.83 8.19
N PRO A 365 24.93 12.24 7.04
CA PRO A 365 24.93 11.40 5.85
C PRO A 365 26.34 11.21 5.28
N VAL A 366 26.54 10.06 4.67
CA VAL A 366 27.76 9.75 3.91
C VAL A 366 27.44 9.86 2.43
N TYR A 367 28.25 10.62 1.71
CA TYR A 367 28.18 10.81 0.27
C TYR A 367 29.33 10.03 -0.36
N GLU A 368 29.02 9.02 -1.19
CA GLU A 368 30.00 8.12 -1.83
C GLU A 368 30.07 8.29 -3.35
#